data_AF-A0A1B0BNC2-F1
#
_entry.id   AF-A0A1B0BNC2-F1
#
_cell.length_a   1.000
_cell.length_b   1.000
_cell.length_c   1.000
_cell.angle_alpha   90.00
_cell.angle_beta   90.00
_cell.angle_gamma   90.00
#
_symmetry.space_group_name_H-M   'P 1'
#
loop_
_entity.id
_entity.type
_entity.pdbx_description
1 polymer ?
#
loop_
_entity_poly.entity_id
_entity_poly.type
_entity_poly.pdbx_seq_one_letter_code
_entity_poly.pdbx_strand_id
1 'polypeptide(L)'
;MSFHLSTKERLLLLVDDMELIAKELIDNLAPKHQKTSTAEHTALVDLLVAKDEEFRKTLELADEQAKIEQKMDELRAKVDIQDREIQKLQKSLKEAEHILSTAIFQARQKLASINQANKRPVSSEELIKYAHRISSANAVSAPLTWCIGEFSYGMPGDYNIKLFCYRNFVKEIMNETIMKTERQFGNRDHYSHKKRPT
;
A
#
# COMPACT_ATOMS: atom_id res chain seq x y z
N MET A 1 16.73 -4.74 54.48
CA MET A 1 16.40 -4.65 53.05
C MET A 1 16.50 -6.04 52.47
N SER A 2 15.38 -6.67 52.13
CA SER A 2 15.36 -7.99 51.51
C SER A 2 15.68 -7.82 50.04
N PHE A 3 16.96 -7.94 49.67
CA PHE A 3 17.32 -8.16 48.28
C PHE A 3 16.68 -9.50 47.88
N HIS A 4 15.74 -9.46 46.94
CA HIS A 4 15.19 -10.68 46.35
C HIS A 4 16.29 -11.28 45.46
N LEU A 5 17.12 -12.16 46.02
CA LEU A 5 18.13 -12.88 45.24
C LEU A 5 17.44 -13.77 44.22
N SER A 6 18.03 -13.87 43.04
CA SER A 6 17.59 -14.86 42.04
C SER A 6 17.81 -16.28 42.57
N THR A 7 17.03 -17.23 42.07
CA THR A 7 17.18 -18.66 42.41
C THR A 7 18.61 -19.15 42.16
N LYS A 8 19.24 -18.66 41.09
CA LYS A 8 20.64 -18.95 40.75
C LYS A 8 21.62 -18.44 41.81
N GLU A 9 21.51 -17.17 42.20
CA GLU A 9 22.38 -16.57 43.22
C GLU A 9 22.19 -17.26 44.58
N ARG A 10 20.94 -17.63 44.92
CA ARG A 10 20.64 -18.38 46.13
C ARG A 10 21.28 -19.77 46.14
N LEU A 11 21.23 -20.50 45.02
CA LEU A 11 21.89 -21.80 44.90
C LEU A 11 23.41 -21.69 45.07
N LEU A 12 24.03 -20.66 44.47
CA LEU A 12 25.48 -20.43 44.59
C LEU A 12 25.88 -20.15 46.05
N LEU A 13 25.16 -19.26 46.74
CA LEU A 13 25.44 -18.97 48.15
C LEU A 13 25.26 -20.19 49.05
N LEU A 14 24.26 -21.04 48.79
CA LEU A 14 24.08 -22.27 49.55
C LEU A 14 25.23 -23.26 49.35
N VAL A 15 25.80 -23.35 48.14
CA VAL A 15 27.00 -24.15 47.89
C VAL A 15 28.21 -23.58 48.62
N ASP A 16 28.41 -22.26 48.58
CA ASP A 16 29.51 -21.60 49.29
C ASP A 16 29.40 -21.79 50.82
N ASP A 17 28.18 -21.68 51.37
CA ASP A 17 27.88 -21.93 52.79
C ASP A 17 28.20 -23.40 53.16
N MET A 18 27.78 -24.37 52.35
CA MET A 18 28.06 -25.79 52.58
C MET A 18 29.56 -26.09 52.49
N GLU A 19 30.28 -25.47 51.56
CA GLU A 19 31.73 -25.59 51.44
C GLU A 19 32.44 -25.04 52.68
N LEU A 20 32.01 -23.88 53.19
CA LEU A 20 32.56 -23.27 54.39
C LEU A 20 32.36 -24.17 55.62
N ILE A 21 31.14 -24.68 55.81
CA ILE A 21 30.82 -25.60 56.91
C ILE A 21 31.64 -26.89 56.79
N ALA A 22 31.79 -27.45 55.58
CA ALA A 22 32.58 -28.66 55.36
C ALA A 22 34.07 -28.45 55.68
N LYS A 23 34.65 -27.29 55.32
CA LYS A 23 36.04 -26.93 55.67
C LYS A 23 36.22 -26.84 57.18
N GLU A 24 35.31 -26.15 57.87
CA GLU A 24 35.35 -26.01 59.32
C GLU A 24 35.21 -27.38 60.03
N LEU A 25 34.39 -28.27 59.49
CA LEU A 25 34.22 -29.63 60.00
C LEU A 25 35.52 -30.46 59.86
N ILE A 26 36.21 -30.35 58.71
CA ILE A 26 37.50 -31.02 58.45
C ILE A 26 38.62 -30.44 59.32
N ASP A 27 38.70 -29.12 59.46
CA ASP A 27 39.74 -28.45 60.25
C ASP A 27 39.62 -28.81 61.74
N ASN A 28 38.40 -28.98 62.24
CA ASN A 28 38.13 -29.44 63.62
C ASN A 28 38.43 -30.94 63.82
N LEU A 29 38.56 -31.74 62.75
CA LEU A 29 38.99 -33.15 62.82
C LEU A 29 40.53 -33.29 62.79
N ALA A 30 41.26 -32.24 62.40
CA ALA A 30 42.71 -32.27 62.32
C ALA A 30 43.35 -32.26 63.73
N PRO A 31 44.46 -32.98 63.96
CA PRO A 31 45.12 -33.06 65.27
C PRO A 31 45.92 -31.79 65.57
N LYS A 32 45.24 -30.65 65.78
CA LYS A 32 45.87 -29.38 66.21
C LYS A 32 45.17 -28.84 67.46
N HIS A 33 45.71 -29.22 68.61
CA HIS A 33 45.72 -28.54 69.92
C HIS A 33 44.44 -27.99 70.59
N GLN A 34 43.25 -28.07 69.98
CA GLN A 34 42.01 -27.65 70.64
C GLN A 34 40.96 -28.74 70.41
N LYS A 35 40.67 -29.52 71.44
CA LYS A 35 39.58 -30.51 71.41
C LYS A 35 38.26 -29.74 71.38
N THR A 36 37.73 -29.48 70.20
CA THR A 36 36.35 -29.06 70.02
C THR A 36 35.42 -30.07 70.69
N SER A 37 34.39 -29.57 71.35
CA SER A 37 33.46 -30.42 72.10
C SER A 37 32.71 -31.32 71.13
N THR A 38 32.42 -32.56 71.51
CA THR A 38 31.54 -33.46 70.73
C THR A 38 30.22 -32.77 70.36
N ALA A 39 29.74 -31.85 71.21
CA ALA A 39 28.54 -31.05 70.97
C ALA A 39 28.67 -30.04 69.81
N GLU A 40 29.87 -29.46 69.59
CA GLU A 40 30.14 -28.52 68.50
C GLU A 40 30.20 -29.25 67.15
N HIS A 41 30.77 -30.46 67.14
CA HIS A 41 30.78 -31.31 65.96
C HIS A 41 29.37 -31.73 65.54
N THR A 42 28.52 -32.13 66.48
CA THR A 42 27.12 -32.46 66.18
C THR A 42 26.37 -31.24 65.64
N ALA A 43 26.60 -30.05 66.20
CA ALA A 43 25.96 -28.83 65.73
C ALA A 43 26.36 -28.45 64.29
N LEU A 44 27.63 -28.64 63.90
CA LEU A 44 28.10 -28.41 62.53
C LEU A 44 27.51 -29.42 61.53
N VAL A 45 27.38 -30.69 61.93
CA VAL A 45 26.72 -31.72 61.11
C VAL A 45 25.23 -31.38 60.91
N ASP A 46 24.53 -31.01 61.98
CA ASP A 46 23.12 -30.64 61.91
C ASP A 46 22.90 -29.39 61.03
N LEU A 47 23.80 -28.42 61.10
CA LEU A 47 23.78 -27.23 60.24
C LEU A 47 24.01 -27.60 58.77
N LEU A 48 24.94 -28.52 58.49
CA LEU A 48 25.19 -29.00 57.13
C LEU A 48 23.97 -29.72 56.56
N VAL A 49 23.32 -30.58 57.35
CA VAL A 49 22.08 -31.27 56.94
C VAL A 49 20.95 -30.27 56.68
N ALA A 50 20.81 -29.24 57.52
CA ALA A 50 19.81 -28.20 57.30
C ALA A 50 20.07 -27.41 56.00
N LYS A 51 21.33 -27.11 55.69
CA LYS A 51 21.72 -26.42 54.45
C LYS A 51 21.55 -27.29 53.20
N ASP A 52 21.84 -28.59 53.28
CA ASP A 52 21.55 -29.55 52.21
C ASP A 52 20.05 -29.64 51.92
N GLU A 53 19.21 -29.66 52.96
CA GLU A 53 17.75 -29.66 52.79
C GLU A 53 17.25 -28.36 52.14
N GLU A 54 17.79 -27.21 52.52
CA GLU A 54 17.49 -25.92 51.89
C GLU A 54 17.93 -25.88 50.42
N PHE A 55 19.13 -26.42 50.13
CA PHE A 55 19.66 -26.51 48.78
C PHE A 55 18.77 -27.39 47.89
N ARG A 56 18.37 -28.57 48.38
CA ARG A 56 17.47 -29.49 47.66
C ARG A 56 16.12 -28.83 47.33
N LYS A 57 15.51 -28.12 48.28
CA LYS A 57 14.26 -27.36 48.04
C LYS A 57 14.45 -26.27 46.99
N THR A 58 15.60 -25.60 47.00
CA THR A 58 15.90 -24.55 46.02
C THR A 58 16.14 -25.13 44.62
N LEU A 59 16.71 -26.35 44.52
CA LEU A 59 16.82 -27.07 43.26
C LEU A 59 15.47 -27.47 42.68
N GLU A 60 14.54 -27.97 43.51
CA GLU A 60 13.17 -28.29 43.06
C GLU A 60 12.48 -27.05 42.46
N LEU A 61 12.63 -25.89 43.08
CA LEU A 61 12.11 -24.63 42.53
C LEU A 61 12.79 -24.23 41.20
N ALA A 62 14.08 -24.46 41.05
CA ALA A 62 14.80 -24.19 39.80
C ALA A 62 14.30 -25.09 38.66
N ASP A 63 14.01 -26.36 38.95
CA ASP A 63 13.43 -27.30 37.97
C ASP A 63 12.01 -26.88 37.55
N GLU A 64 11.19 -26.39 38.48
CA GLU A 64 9.88 -25.83 38.16
C GLU A 64 9.98 -24.59 37.27
N GLN A 65 10.90 -23.68 37.59
CA GLN A 65 11.18 -22.49 36.79
C GLN A 65 11.64 -22.87 35.37
N ALA A 66 12.50 -23.88 35.23
CA ALA A 66 12.95 -24.37 33.92
C ALA A 66 11.78 -24.91 33.07
N LYS A 67 10.86 -25.66 33.68
CA LYS A 67 9.64 -26.14 33.00
C LYS A 67 8.72 -25.00 32.58
N ILE A 68 8.65 -23.92 33.36
CA ILE A 68 7.87 -22.73 33.02
C ILE A 68 8.52 -21.98 31.86
N GLU A 69 9.84 -21.77 31.88
CA GLU A 69 10.56 -21.11 30.77
C GLU A 69 10.37 -21.87 29.46
N GLN A 70 10.46 -23.20 29.48
CA GLN A 70 10.19 -24.02 28.29
C GLN A 70 8.79 -23.75 27.73
N LYS A 71 7.76 -23.72 28.59
CA LYS A 71 6.39 -23.39 28.16
C LYS A 71 6.27 -21.97 27.64
N MET A 72 6.98 -21.00 28.23
CA MET A 72 7.01 -19.63 27.73
C MET A 72 7.64 -19.55 26.34
N ASP A 73 8.74 -20.26 26.09
CA ASP A 73 9.39 -20.27 24.78
C ASP A 73 8.52 -20.92 23.71
N GLU A 74 7.82 -22.01 24.04
CA GLU A 74 6.84 -22.62 23.15
C GLU A 74 5.68 -21.66 22.83
N LEU A 75 5.21 -20.89 23.81
CA LEU A 75 4.17 -19.88 23.62
C LEU A 75 4.66 -18.71 22.78
N ARG A 76 5.87 -18.18 23.06
CA ARG A 76 6.50 -17.12 22.26
C ARG A 76 6.61 -17.55 20.80
N ALA A 77 7.07 -18.77 20.53
CA ALA A 77 7.16 -19.29 19.17
C ALA A 77 5.80 -19.36 18.45
N LYS A 78 4.72 -19.74 19.18
CA LYS A 78 3.35 -19.75 18.62
C LYS A 78 2.87 -18.33 18.31
N VAL A 79 3.13 -17.38 19.20
CA VAL A 79 2.80 -15.95 18.98
C VAL A 79 3.52 -15.43 17.74
N ASP A 80 4.82 -15.70 17.60
CA ASP A 80 5.61 -15.26 16.43
C ASP A 80 5.11 -15.83 15.10
N ILE A 81 4.55 -17.04 15.11
CA ILE A 81 3.92 -17.64 13.93
C ILE A 81 2.61 -16.92 13.61
N GLN A 82 1.76 -16.71 14.62
CA GLN A 82 0.47 -16.03 14.43
C GLN A 82 0.65 -14.58 13.97
N ASP A 83 1.62 -13.85 14.52
CA ASP A 83 1.93 -12.48 14.09
C ASP A 83 2.35 -12.43 12.62
N ARG A 84 3.14 -13.40 12.16
CA ARG A 84 3.50 -13.52 10.73
C ARG A 84 2.27 -13.78 9.86
N GLU A 85 1.34 -14.62 10.31
CA GLU A 85 0.09 -14.87 9.59
C GLU A 85 -0.80 -13.63 9.53
N ILE A 86 -0.94 -12.91 10.65
CA ILE A 86 -1.68 -11.65 10.72
C ILE A 86 -1.09 -10.62 9.76
N GLN A 87 0.23 -10.45 9.74
CA GLN A 87 0.89 -9.53 8.81
C GLN A 87 0.65 -9.91 7.35
N LYS A 88 0.70 -11.20 7.02
CA LYS A 88 0.40 -11.71 5.68
C LYS A 88 -1.05 -11.40 5.27
N LEU A 89 -2.01 -11.66 6.16
CA LEU A 89 -3.43 -11.37 5.93
C LEU A 89 -3.68 -9.88 5.76
N GLN A 90 -3.09 -9.04 6.61
CA GLN A 90 -3.19 -7.58 6.50
C GLN A 90 -2.67 -7.06 5.17
N LYS A 91 -1.53 -7.59 4.68
CA LYS A 91 -1.00 -7.23 3.38
C LYS A 91 -1.95 -7.62 2.24
N SER A 92 -2.43 -8.86 2.26
CA SER A 92 -3.39 -9.34 1.25
C SER A 92 -4.69 -8.52 1.25
N LEU A 93 -5.17 -8.11 2.42
CA LEU A 93 -6.38 -7.31 2.54
C LEU A 93 -6.18 -5.90 1.93
N LYS A 94 -5.05 -5.25 2.23
CA LYS A 94 -4.70 -3.95 1.65
C LYS A 94 -4.55 -4.01 0.13
N GLU A 95 -3.96 -5.08 -0.40
CA GLU A 95 -3.86 -5.30 -1.84
C GLU A 95 -5.24 -5.47 -2.48
N ALA A 96 -6.12 -6.27 -1.87
CA ALA A 96 -7.49 -6.46 -2.34
C ALA A 96 -8.30 -5.15 -2.31
N GLU A 97 -8.19 -4.37 -1.23
CA GLU A 97 -8.81 -3.06 -1.10
C GLU A 97 -8.36 -2.10 -2.21
N HIS A 98 -7.07 -2.07 -2.52
CA HIS A 98 -6.51 -1.21 -3.56
C HIS A 98 -7.02 -1.60 -4.96
N ILE A 99 -7.06 -2.90 -5.27
CA ILE A 99 -7.60 -3.41 -6.54
C ILE A 99 -9.08 -3.04 -6.66
N LEU A 100 -9.86 -3.25 -5.59
CA LEU A 100 -11.29 -2.95 -5.60
C LEU A 100 -11.55 -1.46 -5.79
N SER A 101 -10.81 -0.60 -5.09
CA SER A 101 -10.92 0.85 -5.22
C SER A 101 -10.63 1.32 -6.66
N THR A 102 -9.58 0.77 -7.27
CA THR A 102 -9.20 1.08 -8.65
C THR A 102 -10.26 0.59 -9.63
N ALA A 103 -10.79 -0.64 -9.45
CA ALA A 103 -11.84 -1.19 -10.28
C ALA A 103 -13.13 -0.37 -10.20
N ILE A 104 -13.53 0.08 -9.01
CA ILE A 104 -14.71 0.93 -8.82
C ILE A 104 -14.52 2.28 -9.53
N PHE A 105 -13.35 2.89 -9.41
CA PHE A 105 -13.04 4.14 -10.10
C PHE A 105 -13.15 3.98 -11.62
N GLN A 106 -12.51 2.95 -12.18
CA GLN A 106 -12.58 2.65 -13.61
C GLN A 106 -14.00 2.34 -14.08
N ALA A 107 -14.78 1.59 -13.29
CA ALA A 107 -16.17 1.30 -13.60
C ALA A 107 -17.02 2.57 -13.66
N ARG A 108 -16.84 3.50 -12.72
CA ARG A 108 -17.52 4.81 -12.73
C ARG A 108 -17.16 5.63 -13.97
N GLN A 109 -15.88 5.65 -14.35
CA GLN A 109 -15.43 6.34 -15.56
C GLN A 109 -16.05 5.73 -16.82
N LYS A 110 -16.09 4.39 -16.91
CA LYS A 110 -16.75 3.68 -18.03
C LYS A 110 -18.25 3.99 -18.10
N LEU A 111 -18.96 3.97 -16.97
CA LEU A 111 -20.38 4.33 -16.92
C LEU A 111 -20.62 5.78 -17.39
N ALA A 112 -19.77 6.72 -16.99
CA ALA A 112 -19.85 8.10 -17.47
C ALA A 112 -19.66 8.19 -19.00
N SER A 113 -18.70 7.46 -19.55
CA SER A 113 -18.46 7.39 -21.00
C SER A 113 -19.64 6.76 -21.76
N ILE A 114 -20.21 5.66 -21.24
CA ILE A 114 -21.41 5.02 -21.81
C ILE A 114 -22.59 6.00 -21.80
N ASN A 115 -22.81 6.70 -20.68
CA ASN A 115 -23.87 7.69 -20.58
C ASN A 115 -23.68 8.85 -21.56
N GLN A 116 -22.43 9.27 -21.82
CA GLN A 116 -22.13 10.28 -22.83
C GLN A 116 -22.39 9.77 -24.26
N ALA A 117 -22.02 8.54 -24.57
CA ALA A 117 -22.29 7.91 -25.88
C ALA A 117 -23.80 7.75 -26.12
N ASN A 118 -24.55 7.33 -25.09
CA ASN A 118 -26.01 7.16 -25.18
C ASN A 118 -26.74 8.49 -25.43
N LYS A 119 -26.19 9.64 -25.04
CA LYS A 119 -26.77 10.96 -25.35
C LYS A 119 -26.65 11.33 -26.83
N ARG A 120 -25.68 10.75 -27.56
CA ARG A 120 -25.42 11.01 -28.98
C ARG A 120 -25.19 9.69 -29.71
N PRO A 121 -26.23 8.87 -29.88
CA PRO A 121 -26.08 7.60 -30.59
C PRO A 121 -25.72 7.89 -32.05
N VAL A 122 -24.65 7.28 -32.53
CA VAL A 122 -24.25 7.36 -33.94
C VAL A 122 -24.81 6.14 -34.66
N SER A 123 -25.46 6.34 -35.80
CA SER A 123 -25.96 5.22 -36.61
C SER A 123 -24.79 4.38 -37.11
N SER A 124 -24.92 3.06 -37.05
CA SER A 124 -23.93 2.13 -37.61
C SER A 124 -23.72 2.38 -39.11
N GLU A 125 -24.75 2.81 -39.83
CA GLU A 125 -24.66 3.14 -41.25
C GLU A 125 -23.80 4.40 -41.51
N GLU A 126 -23.92 5.41 -40.65
CA GLU A 126 -23.08 6.62 -40.73
C GLU A 126 -21.62 6.31 -40.39
N LEU A 127 -21.38 5.45 -39.40
CA LEU A 127 -20.03 4.96 -39.08
C LEU A 127 -19.42 4.20 -40.25
N ILE A 128 -20.18 3.32 -40.91
CA ILE A 128 -19.71 2.56 -42.08
C ILE A 128 -19.41 3.51 -43.25
N LYS A 129 -20.31 4.45 -43.57
CA LYS A 129 -20.09 5.45 -44.63
C LYS A 129 -18.88 6.34 -44.34
N TYR A 130 -18.71 6.76 -43.08
CA TYR A 130 -17.60 7.60 -42.66
C TYR A 130 -16.27 6.83 -42.69
N ALA A 131 -16.25 5.59 -42.20
CA ALA A 131 -15.08 4.71 -42.27
C ALA A 131 -14.69 4.44 -43.73
N HIS A 132 -15.66 4.11 -44.60
CA HIS A 132 -15.42 3.95 -46.03
C HIS A 132 -14.86 5.24 -46.66
N ARG A 133 -15.40 6.41 -46.29
CA ARG A 133 -14.88 7.70 -46.76
C ARG A 133 -13.42 7.91 -46.33
N ILE A 134 -13.07 7.63 -45.07
CA ILE A 134 -11.71 7.72 -44.57
C ILE A 134 -10.77 6.75 -45.31
N SER A 135 -11.19 5.49 -45.48
CA SER A 135 -10.41 4.46 -46.19
C SER A 135 -10.22 4.80 -47.66
N SER A 136 -11.28 5.26 -48.35
CA SER A 136 -11.21 5.68 -49.76
C SER A 136 -10.39 6.95 -49.99
N ALA A 137 -10.27 7.79 -48.96
CA ALA A 137 -9.45 9.00 -49.00
C ALA A 137 -7.97 8.73 -48.67
N ASN A 138 -7.55 7.48 -48.46
CA ASN A 138 -6.21 7.07 -48.03
C ASN A 138 -5.68 7.83 -46.80
N ALA A 139 -6.57 8.35 -45.94
CA ALA A 139 -6.20 9.23 -44.83
C ALA A 139 -5.62 8.50 -43.61
N VAL A 140 -5.56 7.15 -43.65
CA VAL A 140 -5.09 6.30 -42.54
C VAL A 140 -3.69 5.75 -42.79
N SER A 141 -3.32 5.59 -44.06
CA SER A 141 -2.00 5.10 -44.44
C SER A 141 -1.10 6.26 -44.79
N ALA A 142 0.08 6.26 -44.19
CA ALA A 142 1.18 7.06 -44.65
C ALA A 142 1.43 6.84 -46.16
N PRO A 143 1.52 7.89 -47.00
CA PRO A 143 1.95 7.72 -48.39
C PRO A 143 3.29 6.99 -48.44
N LEU A 144 3.52 6.16 -49.46
CA LEU A 144 4.74 5.33 -49.57
C LEU A 144 6.05 6.15 -49.57
N THR A 145 5.96 7.46 -49.83
CA THR A 145 7.05 8.43 -49.82
C THR A 145 7.25 9.12 -48.47
N TRP A 146 6.54 8.73 -47.41
CA TRP A 146 6.67 9.37 -46.09
C TRP A 146 7.98 8.93 -45.41
N CYS A 147 9.01 9.76 -45.56
CA CYS A 147 10.28 9.64 -44.86
C CYS A 147 10.25 10.46 -43.56
N ILE A 148 10.83 9.91 -42.49
CA ILE A 148 10.97 10.62 -41.20
C ILE A 148 11.90 11.83 -41.41
N GLY A 149 11.34 13.04 -41.32
CA GLY A 149 12.09 14.30 -41.46
C GLY A 149 11.47 15.33 -42.40
N GLU A 150 10.49 14.96 -43.23
CA GLU A 150 9.77 15.93 -44.07
C GLU A 150 8.49 16.43 -43.37
N PHE A 151 8.42 17.74 -43.13
CA PHE A 151 7.34 18.40 -42.38
C PHE A 151 6.03 18.60 -43.18
N SER A 152 5.99 18.24 -44.47
CA SER A 152 4.99 18.81 -45.38
C SER A 152 3.80 17.91 -45.74
N TYR A 153 3.72 16.65 -45.30
CA TYR A 153 2.66 15.75 -45.79
C TYR A 153 1.99 14.92 -44.70
N GLY A 154 1.23 15.61 -43.84
CA GLY A 154 0.22 15.03 -42.95
C GLY A 154 -1.01 15.92 -42.71
N MET A 155 -1.01 17.11 -43.31
CA MET A 155 -2.12 18.06 -43.29
C MET A 155 -2.63 18.21 -44.73
N PRO A 156 -3.90 18.60 -44.97
CA PRO A 156 -4.34 18.97 -46.30
C PRO A 156 -3.28 19.92 -46.90
N GLY A 157 -2.67 19.55 -48.04
CA GLY A 157 -1.54 20.33 -48.57
C GLY A 157 -1.89 21.82 -48.67
N ASP A 158 -0.92 22.71 -48.54
CA ASP A 158 -1.14 24.17 -48.44
C ASP A 158 -2.07 24.73 -49.54
N TYR A 159 -2.09 24.10 -50.72
CA TYR A 159 -3.01 24.41 -51.80
C TYR A 159 -4.49 24.12 -51.46
N ASN A 160 -4.77 22.98 -50.80
CA ASN A 160 -6.10 22.60 -50.35
C ASN A 160 -6.57 23.44 -49.17
N ILE A 161 -5.68 23.79 -48.23
CA ILE A 161 -6.01 24.70 -47.12
C ILE A 161 -6.31 26.09 -47.66
N LYS A 162 -5.47 26.62 -48.57
CA LYS A 162 -5.72 27.91 -49.22
C LYS A 162 -7.05 27.88 -49.98
N LEU A 163 -7.31 26.86 -50.78
CA LEU A 163 -8.57 26.77 -51.53
C LEU A 163 -9.79 26.61 -50.61
N PHE A 164 -9.67 25.85 -49.51
CA PHE A 164 -10.72 25.70 -48.51
C PHE A 164 -11.02 27.01 -47.78
N CYS A 165 -9.98 27.69 -47.29
CA CYS A 165 -10.10 29.01 -46.65
C CYS A 165 -10.64 30.05 -47.62
N TYR A 166 -10.15 30.07 -48.87
CA TYR A 166 -10.63 31.00 -49.91
C TYR A 166 -12.09 30.72 -50.26
N ARG A 167 -12.50 29.46 -50.39
CA ARG A 167 -13.88 29.09 -50.73
C ARG A 167 -14.86 29.43 -49.60
N ASN A 168 -14.45 29.30 -48.34
CA ASN A 168 -15.28 29.70 -47.20
C ASN A 168 -15.31 31.22 -47.04
N PHE A 169 -14.18 31.90 -47.21
CA PHE A 169 -14.10 33.37 -47.21
C PHE A 169 -14.93 34.00 -48.34
N VAL A 170 -14.87 33.45 -49.56
CA VAL A 170 -15.68 33.90 -50.70
C VAL A 170 -17.17 33.64 -50.49
N LYS A 171 -17.55 32.55 -49.82
CA LYS A 171 -18.95 32.31 -49.42
C LYS A 171 -19.44 33.31 -48.37
N GLU A 172 -18.60 33.63 -47.38
CA GLU A 172 -18.89 34.65 -46.37
C GLU A 172 -19.13 36.03 -47.04
N ILE A 173 -18.24 36.42 -47.96
CA ILE A 173 -18.35 37.69 -48.70
C ILE A 173 -19.57 37.70 -49.63
N MET A 174 -19.85 36.60 -50.34
CA MET A 174 -21.06 36.52 -51.18
C MET A 174 -22.34 36.62 -50.34
N ASN A 175 -22.41 35.94 -49.20
CA ASN A 175 -23.55 36.04 -48.29
C ASN A 175 -23.71 37.45 -47.72
N GLU A 176 -22.61 38.12 -47.33
CA GLU A 176 -22.68 39.53 -46.90
C GLU A 176 -23.14 40.46 -48.03
N THR A 177 -22.70 40.20 -49.27
CA THR A 177 -23.06 41.02 -50.43
C THR A 177 -24.52 40.83 -50.79
N ILE A 178 -25.02 39.59 -50.77
CA ILE A 178 -26.44 39.27 -50.96
C ILE A 178 -27.28 39.96 -49.88
N MET A 179 -26.89 39.87 -48.61
CA MET A 179 -27.58 40.52 -47.48
C MET A 179 -27.58 42.06 -47.58
N LYS A 180 -26.50 42.67 -48.11
CA LYS A 180 -26.42 44.12 -48.36
C LYS A 180 -27.29 44.55 -49.56
N THR A 181 -27.37 43.70 -50.58
CA THR A 181 -28.18 43.95 -51.78
C THR A 181 -29.67 43.84 -51.46
N GLU A 182 -30.09 42.83 -50.69
CA GLU A 182 -31.46 42.68 -50.20
C GLU A 182 -31.91 43.86 -49.32
N ARG A 183 -31.02 44.41 -48.48
CA ARG A 183 -31.31 45.64 -47.70
C ARG A 183 -31.47 46.90 -48.55
N GLN A 184 -30.77 47.01 -49.69
CA GLN A 184 -30.91 48.17 -50.59
C GLN A 184 -32.13 48.07 -51.51
N PHE A 185 -32.57 46.85 -51.87
CA PHE A 185 -33.80 46.65 -52.63
C PHE A 185 -35.06 46.69 -51.75
N GLY A 186 -35.00 46.21 -50.50
CA GLY A 186 -36.12 46.31 -49.56
C GLY A 186 -36.49 47.74 -49.10
N ASN A 187 -35.62 48.73 -49.37
CA ASN A 187 -35.87 50.14 -49.02
C ASN A 187 -36.43 50.99 -50.17
N ARG A 188 -36.67 50.42 -51.36
CA ARG A 188 -37.26 51.14 -52.51
C ARG A 188 -38.78 50.99 -52.64
N ASP A 189 -39.40 50.09 -51.90
CA ASP A 189 -40.85 49.79 -52.04
C ASP A 189 -41.76 50.60 -51.08
N HIS A 190 -41.28 51.68 -50.47
CA HIS A 190 -42.04 52.48 -49.50
C HIS A 190 -42.40 53.92 -49.90
N TYR A 191 -42.24 54.31 -51.16
CA TYR A 191 -42.75 55.59 -51.66
C TYR A 191 -43.41 55.46 -53.04
N SER A 192 -44.58 54.83 -53.09
CA SER A 192 -45.53 55.06 -54.21
C SER A 192 -46.96 54.67 -53.84
N HIS A 193 -47.63 55.50 -53.04
CA HIS A 193 -49.04 55.84 -53.25
C HIS A 193 -49.47 57.03 -52.38
N LYS A 194 -49.28 58.23 -52.92
CA LYS A 194 -50.01 59.46 -52.53
C LYS A 194 -51.03 59.74 -53.63
N LYS A 195 -52.32 59.87 -53.27
CA LYS A 195 -53.43 60.63 -53.88
C LYS A 195 -54.74 59.94 -53.47
N ARG A 196 -55.83 60.60 -53.06
CA ARG A 196 -56.20 61.97 -52.67
C ARG A 196 -57.63 61.84 -52.07
N PRO A 197 -58.14 62.84 -51.33
CA PRO A 197 -59.32 62.71 -50.49
C PRO A 197 -60.63 62.96 -51.27
N THR A 198 -61.72 62.40 -50.76
CA THR A 198 -63.10 62.88 -50.92
C THR A 198 -63.68 63.10 -49.54
#